data_AF-A0A3E2JS68-F1
#
_entry.id   AF-A0A3E2JS68-F1
#
_cell.length_a   1.000
_cell.length_b   1.000
_cell.length_c   1.000
_cell.angle_alpha   90.00
_cell.angle_beta   90.00
_cell.angle_gamma   90.00
#
_symmetry.space_group_name_H-M   'P 1'
#
loop_
_entity.id
_entity.type
_entity.pdbx_description
1 polymer ?
#
loop_
_entity_poly.entity_id
_entity_poly.type
_entity_poly.pdbx_seq_one_letter_code
_entity_poly.pdbx_strand_id
1 'polypeptide(L)'
;MLKLFQYNWQVREDWFTWCEAVPEEELLKKRVGGVGSILFTLFHIVDVEYSWILGLQGEPEPKEPPFETYASLQKVKDLSRQYHREVEPFVTSWTNEMESRTLSETDSQGETVSFRHGEIMRHVIAHEIHHIGQLSVWAREIGRKPVTANMIGRRLFNN
;
A
#
# COMPACT_ATOMS: atom_id res chain seq x y z
N MET A 1 -14.14 -3.60 -7.18
CA MET A 1 -12.84 -3.49 -6.48
C MET A 1 -12.55 -2.08 -5.99
N LEU A 2 -12.84 -1.03 -6.78
CA LEU A 2 -12.58 0.38 -6.44
C LEU A 2 -12.89 0.78 -4.98
N LYS A 3 -14.02 0.35 -4.41
CA LYS A 3 -14.39 0.69 -3.01
C LYS A 3 -13.39 0.18 -1.96
N LEU A 4 -12.69 -0.92 -2.21
CA LEU A 4 -11.66 -1.42 -1.31
C LEU A 4 -10.36 -0.62 -1.44
N PHE A 5 -9.99 -0.18 -2.64
CA PHE A 5 -8.89 0.78 -2.83
C PHE A 5 -9.19 2.12 -2.14
N GLN A 6 -10.39 2.67 -2.34
CA GLN A 6 -10.80 3.90 -1.65
C GLN A 6 -10.80 3.74 -0.12
N TYR A 7 -11.21 2.58 0.39
CA TYR A 7 -11.08 2.25 1.81
C TYR A 7 -9.62 2.26 2.27
N ASN A 8 -8.76 1.55 1.55
CA ASN A 8 -7.33 1.46 1.85
C ASN A 8 -6.68 2.85 1.87
N TRP A 9 -6.87 3.67 0.84
CA TRP A 9 -6.33 5.03 0.77
C TRP A 9 -6.79 5.90 1.94
N GLN A 10 -8.08 5.87 2.31
CA GLN A 10 -8.56 6.60 3.49
C GLN A 10 -7.91 6.12 4.78
N VAL A 11 -7.78 4.81 4.98
CA VAL A 11 -7.15 4.24 6.17
C VAL A 11 -5.66 4.59 6.23
N ARG A 12 -4.96 4.56 5.09
CA ARG A 12 -3.55 4.95 4.99
C ARG A 12 -3.34 6.41 5.40
N GLU A 13 -4.19 7.33 4.93
CA GLU A 13 -4.14 8.74 5.33
C GLU A 13 -4.46 8.94 6.82
N ASP A 14 -5.42 8.19 7.37
CA ASP A 14 -5.68 8.17 8.81
C ASP A 14 -4.44 7.70 9.60
N TRP A 15 -3.70 6.71 9.10
CA TRP A 15 -2.46 6.23 9.70
C TRP A 15 -1.30 7.22 9.58
N PHE A 16 -1.17 7.91 8.44
CA PHE A 16 -0.21 9.01 8.32
C PHE A 16 -0.50 10.10 9.34
N THR A 17 -1.77 10.50 9.50
CA THR A 17 -2.20 11.46 10.51
C THR A 17 -1.91 10.96 11.92
N TRP A 18 -2.17 9.67 12.20
CA TRP A 18 -1.84 9.06 13.49
C TRP A 18 -0.34 9.12 13.81
N CYS A 19 0.52 8.92 12.80
CA CYS A 19 1.98 8.95 12.94
C CYS A 19 2.54 10.34 13.27
N GLU A 20 1.85 11.43 12.90
CA GLU A 20 2.32 12.81 13.17
C GLU A 20 2.52 13.09 14.66
N ALA A 21 1.79 12.38 15.52
CA ALA A 21 1.89 12.52 16.97
C ALA A 21 2.80 11.45 17.62
N VAL A 22 3.53 10.65 16.83
CA VAL A 22 4.47 9.63 17.31
C VAL A 22 5.90 10.10 17.06
N PRO A 23 6.82 10.00 18.04
CA PRO A 23 8.21 10.36 17.84
C PRO A 23 8.84 9.56 16.69
N GLU A 24 9.70 10.22 15.89
CA GLU A 24 10.35 9.60 14.73
C GLU A 24 11.15 8.34 15.10
N GLU A 25 11.80 8.33 16.28
CA GLU A 25 12.49 7.16 16.81
C GLU A 25 11.54 5.95 16.94
N GLU A 26 10.32 6.14 17.45
CA GLU A 26 9.33 5.06 17.59
C GLU A 26 8.75 4.62 16.24
N LEU A 27 8.71 5.52 15.24
CA LEU A 27 8.30 5.20 13.88
C LEU A 27 9.35 4.31 13.16
N LEU A 28 10.63 4.57 13.40
CA LEU A 28 11.77 3.85 12.80
C LEU A 28 12.19 2.60 13.60
N LYS A 29 11.81 2.50 14.86
CA LYS A 29 12.18 1.41 15.77
C LYS A 29 11.87 0.04 15.17
N LYS A 30 12.86 -0.86 15.24
CA LYS A 30 12.69 -2.26 14.85
C LYS A 30 11.72 -2.97 15.79
N ARG A 31 10.77 -3.71 15.21
CA ARG A 31 9.74 -4.49 15.91
C ARG A 31 9.67 -5.90 15.33
N VAL A 32 9.08 -6.81 16.09
CA VAL A 32 8.79 -8.16 15.62
C VAL A 32 7.51 -8.13 14.77
N GLY A 33 7.54 -8.82 13.63
CA GLY A 33 6.41 -8.95 12.71
C GLY A 33 6.53 -8.07 11.47
N GLY A 34 5.83 -8.47 10.40
CA GLY A 34 5.80 -7.72 9.15
C GLY A 34 7.18 -7.43 8.58
N VAL A 35 7.34 -6.22 8.04
CA VAL A 35 8.60 -5.72 7.47
C VAL A 35 9.48 -5.00 8.51
N GLY A 36 9.03 -4.93 9.78
CA GLY A 36 9.91 -4.64 10.91
C GLY A 36 9.92 -3.21 11.47
N SER A 37 9.20 -2.23 10.92
CA SER A 37 8.96 -0.93 11.58
C SER A 37 7.67 -0.26 11.09
N ILE A 38 7.16 0.74 11.84
CA ILE A 38 5.91 1.44 11.48
C ILE A 38 6.11 2.22 10.18
N LEU A 39 7.17 3.03 10.09
CA LEU A 39 7.39 3.88 8.93
C LEU A 39 7.74 3.06 7.69
N PHE A 40 8.56 2.02 7.84
CA PHE A 40 8.89 1.15 6.71
C PHE A 40 7.68 0.36 6.21
N THR A 41 6.75 0.00 7.10
CA THR A 41 5.49 -0.64 6.68
C THR A 41 4.65 0.28 5.80
N LEU A 42 4.52 1.56 6.15
CA LEU A 42 3.79 2.53 5.32
C LEU A 42 4.48 2.77 3.98
N PHE A 43 5.81 2.87 3.98
CA PHE A 43 6.61 2.95 2.75
C PHE A 43 6.39 1.71 1.86
N HIS A 44 6.52 0.51 2.43
CA HIS A 44 6.37 -0.76 1.72
C HIS A 44 4.99 -0.92 1.10
N ILE A 45 3.92 -0.54 1.81
CA ILE A 45 2.55 -0.55 1.25
C ILE A 45 2.46 0.35 0.01
N VAL A 46 2.98 1.58 0.10
CA VAL A 46 2.93 2.57 -0.98
C VAL A 46 3.71 2.08 -2.20
N ASP A 47 4.90 1.53 -1.97
CA ASP A 47 5.77 1.04 -3.04
C ASP A 47 5.19 -0.19 -3.75
N VAL A 48 4.72 -1.19 -2.99
CA VAL A 48 4.13 -2.40 -3.56
C VAL A 48 2.87 -2.10 -4.37
N GLU A 49 1.99 -1.22 -3.90
CA GLU A 49 0.82 -0.79 -4.67
C GLU A 49 1.25 -0.17 -6.01
N TYR A 50 2.17 0.77 -5.97
CA TYR A 50 2.63 1.47 -7.17
C TYR A 50 3.30 0.53 -8.18
N SER A 51 4.24 -0.30 -7.74
CA SER A 51 4.98 -1.22 -8.59
C SER A 51 4.06 -2.20 -9.31
N TRP A 52 3.10 -2.81 -8.60
CA TRP A 52 2.12 -3.69 -9.23
C TRP A 52 1.24 -2.96 -10.24
N ILE A 53 0.74 -1.76 -9.89
CA ILE A 53 -0.16 -1.02 -10.76
C ILE A 53 0.55 -0.53 -12.03
N LEU A 54 1.82 -0.12 -11.95
CA LEU A 54 2.62 0.18 -13.13
C LEU A 54 2.85 -1.06 -14.01
N GLY A 55 3.16 -2.22 -13.42
CA GLY A 55 3.27 -3.47 -14.16
C GLY A 55 1.97 -3.78 -14.92
N LEU A 56 0.81 -3.58 -14.30
CA LEU A 56 -0.50 -3.75 -14.97
C LEU A 56 -0.78 -2.71 -16.07
N GLN A 57 -0.13 -1.54 -16.04
CA GLN A 57 -0.18 -0.53 -17.10
C GLN A 57 0.73 -0.90 -18.29
N GLY A 58 1.62 -1.88 -18.13
CA GLY A 58 2.62 -2.27 -19.12
C GLY A 58 3.86 -1.36 -19.10
N GLU A 59 4.03 -0.56 -18.05
CA GLU A 59 5.21 0.26 -17.84
C GLU A 59 6.36 -0.60 -17.28
N PRO A 60 7.63 -0.26 -17.56
CA PRO A 60 8.77 -0.96 -16.97
C PRO A 60 8.70 -0.90 -15.45
N GLU A 61 8.94 -2.04 -14.79
CA GLU A 61 8.99 -2.08 -13.33
C GLU A 61 10.06 -1.09 -12.82
N PRO A 62 9.69 -0.11 -11.99
CA PRO A 62 10.66 0.80 -11.42
C PRO A 62 11.53 0.04 -10.43
N LYS A 63 12.82 0.39 -10.36
CA LYS A 63 13.67 -0.12 -9.28
C LYS A 63 13.13 0.40 -7.95
N GLU A 64 12.88 -0.51 -7.01
CA GLU A 64 12.47 -0.15 -5.63
C GLU A 64 13.41 0.94 -5.08
N PRO A 65 12.87 2.08 -4.63
CA PRO A 65 13.67 3.11 -4.01
C PRO A 65 14.24 2.61 -2.68
N PRO A 66 15.51 2.92 -2.34
CA PRO A 66 16.06 2.58 -1.04
C PRO A 66 15.32 3.35 0.06
N PHE A 67 14.72 2.62 1.02
CA PHE A 67 13.94 3.21 2.11
C PHE A 67 14.70 4.28 2.89
N GLU A 68 16.02 4.16 3.02
CA GLU A 68 16.88 5.12 3.71
C GLU A 68 16.74 6.55 3.15
N THR A 69 16.42 6.67 1.86
CA THR A 69 16.19 7.99 1.23
C THR A 69 14.85 8.61 1.63
N TYR A 70 13.90 7.80 2.11
CA TYR A 70 12.54 8.15 2.51
C TYR A 70 12.28 7.97 4.02
N ALA A 71 13.31 7.76 4.84
CA ALA A 71 13.20 7.45 6.27
C ALA A 71 12.73 8.63 7.17
N SER A 72 11.75 9.42 6.72
CA SER A 72 10.98 10.35 7.54
C SER A 72 9.50 10.33 7.13
N LEU A 73 8.60 10.61 8.08
CA LEU A 73 7.14 10.57 7.84
C LEU A 73 6.73 11.44 6.66
N GLN A 74 7.25 12.66 6.58
CA GLN A 74 6.91 13.61 5.52
C GLN A 74 7.30 13.08 4.14
N LYS A 75 8.47 12.45 4.00
CA LYS A 75 8.93 11.88 2.73
C LYS A 75 8.05 10.71 2.27
N VAL A 76 7.64 9.83 3.19
CA VAL A 76 6.72 8.73 2.85
C VAL A 76 5.34 9.27 2.44
N LYS A 77 4.84 10.32 3.11
CA LYS A 77 3.60 11.01 2.71
C LYS A 77 3.71 11.63 1.32
N ASP A 78 4.83 12.28 1.02
CA ASP A 78 5.10 12.88 -0.28
C ASP A 78 5.16 11.81 -1.39
N LEU A 79 5.84 10.68 -1.12
CA LEU A 79 5.88 9.53 -2.02
C LEU A 79 4.48 8.95 -2.26
N SER A 80 3.70 8.73 -1.20
CA SER A 80 2.32 8.24 -1.29
C SER A 80 1.46 9.16 -2.17
N ARG A 81 1.56 10.48 -1.98
CA ARG A 81 0.84 11.46 -2.82
C ARG A 81 1.30 11.46 -4.27
N GLN A 82 2.59 11.30 -4.52
CA GLN A 82 3.13 11.23 -5.88
C GLN A 82 2.59 9.99 -6.59
N TYR A 83 2.80 8.81 -6.02
CA TYR A 83 2.39 7.54 -6.61
C TYR A 83 0.87 7.42 -6.75
N HIS A 84 0.11 7.95 -5.79
CA HIS A 84 -1.35 7.96 -5.88
C HIS A 84 -1.89 8.65 -7.15
N ARG A 85 -1.24 9.72 -7.63
CA ARG A 85 -1.64 10.41 -8.87
C ARG A 85 -1.50 9.54 -10.11
N GLU A 86 -0.61 8.56 -10.07
CA GLU A 86 -0.36 7.62 -11.18
C GLU A 86 -1.22 6.36 -11.04
N VAL A 87 -1.48 5.93 -9.80
CA VAL A 87 -2.30 4.75 -9.47
C VAL A 87 -3.80 5.01 -9.64
N GLU A 88 -4.31 6.13 -9.12
CA GLU A 88 -5.75 6.42 -9.05
C GLU A 88 -6.44 6.36 -10.44
N PRO A 89 -5.89 6.95 -11.53
CA PRO A 89 -6.53 6.89 -12.84
C PRO A 89 -6.71 5.46 -13.36
N PHE A 90 -5.75 4.57 -13.12
CA PHE A 90 -5.83 3.17 -13.53
C PHE A 90 -6.87 2.40 -12.72
N VAL A 91 -6.86 2.56 -11.39
CA VAL A 91 -7.81 1.88 -10.51
C VAL A 91 -9.25 2.35 -10.75
N THR A 92 -9.45 3.64 -11.01
CA THR A 92 -10.77 4.22 -11.29
C THR A 92 -11.31 3.89 -12.68
N SER A 93 -10.45 3.70 -13.67
CA SER A 93 -10.83 3.27 -15.03
C SER A 93 -10.98 1.76 -15.18
N TRP A 94 -10.77 0.98 -14.12
CA TRP A 94 -10.84 -0.48 -14.16
C TRP A 94 -12.16 -1.02 -14.69
N THR A 95 -12.10 -1.92 -15.67
CA THR A 95 -13.27 -2.61 -16.25
C THR A 95 -13.23 -4.12 -16.06
N ASN A 96 -14.35 -4.80 -16.24
CA ASN A 96 -14.43 -6.26 -16.08
C ASN A 96 -13.57 -7.01 -17.10
N GLU A 97 -13.36 -6.45 -18.29
CA GLU A 97 -12.53 -7.03 -19.35
C GLU A 97 -11.04 -7.06 -18.95
N MET A 98 -10.62 -6.19 -18.03
CA MET A 98 -9.25 -6.16 -17.53
C MET A 98 -8.94 -7.36 -16.61
N GLU A 99 -9.94 -7.93 -15.93
CA GLU A 99 -9.78 -9.06 -15.00
C GLU A 99 -9.03 -10.25 -15.62
N SER A 100 -9.33 -10.56 -16.89
CA SER A 100 -8.74 -11.70 -17.59
C SER A 100 -7.44 -11.40 -18.32
N ARG A 101 -6.95 -10.15 -18.33
CA ARG A 101 -5.65 -9.83 -18.93
C ARG A 101 -4.53 -10.52 -18.15
N THR A 102 -3.42 -10.79 -18.82
CA THR A 102 -2.26 -11.48 -18.24
C THR A 102 -1.06 -10.55 -18.24
N LEU A 103 -0.44 -10.41 -17.08
CA LEU A 103 0.91 -9.88 -16.94
C LEU A 103 1.88 -11.07 -16.94
N SER A 104 2.86 -11.04 -17.83
CA SER A 104 3.88 -12.09 -17.95
C SER A 104 5.25 -11.50 -17.67
N GLU A 105 5.98 -12.11 -16.75
CA GLU A 105 7.33 -11.70 -16.34
C GLU A 105 8.27 -12.89 -16.50
N THR A 106 9.50 -12.62 -16.91
CA THR A 106 10.55 -13.63 -16.94
C THR A 106 11.34 -13.55 -15.65
N ASP A 107 11.38 -14.63 -14.89
CA ASP A 107 12.12 -14.68 -13.64
C ASP A 107 13.65 -14.74 -13.87
N SER A 108 14.41 -14.70 -12.78
CA SER A 108 15.88 -14.72 -12.82
C SER A 108 16.48 -16.04 -13.34
N GLN A 109 15.65 -17.09 -13.48
CA GLN A 109 16.02 -18.38 -14.06
C GLN A 109 15.61 -18.51 -15.53
N GLY A 110 14.96 -17.48 -16.10
CA GLY A 110 14.49 -17.47 -17.48
C GLY A 110 13.10 -18.10 -17.67
N GLU A 111 12.41 -18.47 -16.60
CA GLU A 111 11.06 -19.01 -16.66
C GLU A 111 10.03 -17.88 -16.76
N THR A 112 9.06 -18.02 -17.65
CA THR A 112 7.96 -17.05 -17.74
C THR A 112 6.89 -17.38 -16.72
N VAL A 113 6.75 -16.51 -15.72
CA VAL A 113 5.65 -16.51 -14.76
C VAL A 113 4.55 -15.60 -15.29
N SER A 114 3.29 -15.95 -15.03
CA SER A 114 2.15 -15.17 -15.54
C SER A 114 1.03 -15.10 -14.53
N PHE A 115 0.51 -13.90 -14.33
CA PHE A 115 -0.56 -13.60 -13.38
C PHE A 115 -1.73 -12.93 -14.08
N ARG A 116 -2.95 -13.19 -13.60
CA ARG A 116 -4.12 -12.43 -14.06
C ARG A 116 -4.09 -11.03 -13.44
N HIS A 117 -4.43 -9.99 -14.21
CA HIS A 117 -4.47 -8.64 -13.64
C HIS A 117 -5.46 -8.56 -12.47
N GLY A 118 -6.58 -9.29 -12.57
CA GLY A 118 -7.55 -9.43 -11.49
C GLY A 118 -7.00 -10.01 -10.19
N GLU A 119 -6.09 -10.98 -10.30
CA GLU A 119 -5.40 -11.59 -9.16
C GLU A 119 -4.49 -10.56 -8.49
N ILE A 120 -3.72 -9.82 -9.28
CA ILE A 120 -2.84 -8.74 -8.80
C ILE A 120 -3.64 -7.64 -8.10
N MET A 121 -4.75 -7.17 -8.68
CA MET A 121 -5.61 -6.15 -8.04
C MET A 121 -6.11 -6.59 -6.66
N ARG A 122 -6.44 -7.87 -6.49
CA ARG A 122 -6.87 -8.43 -5.19
C ARG A 122 -5.70 -8.63 -4.23
N HIS A 123 -4.53 -9.02 -4.76
CA HIS A 123 -3.29 -9.09 -3.99
C HIS A 123 -2.95 -7.74 -3.37
N VAL A 124 -2.93 -6.66 -4.16
CA VAL A 124 -2.65 -5.29 -3.68
C VAL A 124 -3.62 -4.87 -2.57
N ILE A 125 -4.92 -5.11 -2.75
CA ILE A 125 -5.93 -4.83 -1.71
C ILE A 125 -5.62 -5.59 -0.41
N ALA A 126 -5.39 -6.91 -0.51
CA ALA A 126 -5.18 -7.77 0.65
C ALA A 126 -3.86 -7.47 1.36
N HIS A 127 -2.80 -7.16 0.60
CA HIS A 127 -1.47 -6.82 1.07
C HIS A 127 -1.49 -5.62 2.02
N GLU A 128 -2.14 -4.52 1.60
CA GLU A 128 -2.25 -3.35 2.46
C GLU A 128 -3.09 -3.63 3.71
N ILE A 129 -4.25 -4.28 3.59
CA ILE A 129 -5.10 -4.61 4.75
C ILE A 129 -4.31 -5.46 5.76
N HIS A 130 -3.53 -6.41 5.27
CA HIS A 130 -2.67 -7.25 6.10
C HIS A 130 -1.64 -6.42 6.88
N HIS A 131 -0.90 -5.53 6.21
CA HIS A 131 0.14 -4.72 6.84
C HIS A 131 -0.43 -3.64 7.77
N ILE A 132 -1.56 -3.02 7.42
CA ILE A 132 -2.30 -2.13 8.32
C ILE A 132 -2.75 -2.86 9.60
N GLY A 133 -3.12 -4.13 9.49
CA GLY A 133 -3.41 -4.98 10.64
C GLY A 133 -2.23 -5.08 11.61
N GLN A 134 -1.00 -5.20 11.10
CA GLN A 134 0.22 -5.24 11.92
C GLN A 134 0.45 -3.92 12.65
N LEU A 135 0.23 -2.78 11.99
CA LEU A 135 0.34 -1.46 12.62
C LEU A 135 -0.61 -1.32 13.83
N SER A 136 -1.79 -1.94 13.76
CA SER A 136 -2.77 -1.89 14.85
C SER A 136 -2.26 -2.54 16.14
N VAL A 137 -1.43 -3.58 16.03
CA VAL A 137 -0.79 -4.24 17.18
C VAL A 137 0.28 -3.34 17.77
N TRP A 138 1.20 -2.84 16.93
CA TRP A 138 2.29 -1.96 17.40
C TRP A 138 1.78 -0.64 17.98
N ALA A 139 0.67 -0.10 17.47
CA ALA A 139 0.01 1.05 18.08
C ALA A 139 -0.37 0.78 19.54
N ARG A 140 -0.86 -0.42 19.86
CA ARG A 140 -1.19 -0.82 21.23
C ARG A 140 0.04 -1.03 22.09
N GLU A 141 1.11 -1.60 21.54
CA GLU A 141 2.38 -1.79 22.25
C GLU A 141 2.98 -0.46 22.73
N ILE A 142 2.81 0.62 21.97
CA ILE A 142 3.25 1.96 22.36
C ILE A 142 2.19 2.75 23.15
N GLY A 143 1.14 2.07 23.64
CA GLY A 143 0.12 2.66 24.51
C GLY A 143 -0.87 3.58 23.80
N ARG A 144 -1.01 3.50 22.47
CA ARG A 144 -1.89 4.37 21.67
C ARG A 144 -3.09 3.62 21.11
N LYS A 145 -4.17 4.36 20.87
CA LYS A 145 -5.34 3.82 20.16
C LYS A 145 -5.02 3.72 18.66
N PRO A 146 -5.21 2.56 18.01
CA PRO A 146 -5.01 2.42 16.57
C PRO A 146 -6.13 3.12 15.80
N VAL A 147 -5.84 3.42 14.52
CA VAL A 147 -6.85 3.82 13.54
C VAL A 147 -7.90 2.70 13.40
N THR A 148 -9.15 3.08 13.19
CA THR A 148 -10.22 2.09 12.98
C THR A 148 -10.07 1.41 11.62
N ALA A 149 -10.08 0.08 11.60
CA ALA A 149 -10.12 -0.72 10.38
C ALA A 149 -11.56 -0.98 9.87
N ASN A 150 -12.56 -0.30 10.43
CA ASN A 150 -13.94 -0.49 9.98
C ASN A 150 -14.11 0.10 8.58
N MET A 151 -14.56 -0.71 7.63
CA MET A 151 -15.01 -0.24 6.32
C MET A 151 -16.38 0.45 6.43
N ILE A 152 -17.27 -0.10 7.25
CA ILE A 152 -18.61 0.45 7.49
C ILE A 152 -18.50 1.80 8.22
N GLY A 153 -19.28 2.79 7.80
CA GLY A 153 -19.31 4.13 8.40
C GLY A 153 -18.28 5.11 7.82
N ARG A 154 -17.47 4.70 6.85
CA ARG A 154 -16.48 5.56 6.15
C ARG A 154 -17.06 6.41 5.00
N ARG A 155 -18.39 6.38 4.81
CA ARG A 155 -19.11 7.15 3.76
C ARG A 155 -18.67 6.83 2.32
N LEU A 156 -18.03 5.68 2.09
CA LEU A 156 -17.59 5.23 0.76
C LEU A 156 -18.74 4.96 -0.23
N PHE A 157 -19.96 4.75 0.27
CA PHE A 157 -21.17 4.48 -0.51
C PHE A 157 -22.22 5.60 -0.42
N ASN A 158 -21.88 6.71 0.24
CA ASN A 158 -22.78 7.86 0.31
C ASN A 158 -22.58 8.68 -0.97
N ASN A 159 -23.65 8.84 -1.75
CA ASN A 159 -23.70 9.78 -2.87
C ASN A 159 -23.71 11.23 -2.35
#